data_AF-A0A7S0VP35-F1
#
_entry.id   AF-A0A7S0VP35-F1
#
_cell.length_a   1.000
_cell.length_b   1.000
_cell.length_c   1.000
_cell.angle_alpha   90.00
_cell.angle_beta   90.00
_cell.angle_gamma   90.00
#
_symmetry.space_group_name_H-M   'P 1'
#
loop_
_entity.id
_entity.type
_entity.pdbx_description
1 polymer ?
#
loop_
_entity_poly.entity_id
_entity_poly.type
_entity_poly.pdbx_seq_one_letter_code
_entity_poly.pdbx_strand_id
1 'polypeptide(L)'
;MTSPEAVRQRLEGYARGKIASILQPLSERLLVEQPVDPVAFMVQYLTAERSDLRSAVADETIAVADEVGTEALPTEDHPLLDRIWDLKHRNEVLERLRRKDAKRLEAQNEELQTRVEFLEGKLNGAGVEYDTREPVPPEMMTYLEWEAGQLDASPEDDKDDEGFQYRSYTEMPPFTKLHSSMVASLMKEEDFNKHVKLTTSTGFTLSNMIQSGVTGANVPVGLCIGDEDCLAMFGGIIAPIAQALHGKDLNKSHHVTDVSLESVPIPDDETIDVLSERIFAITLKAQRSISGFPLPAGLTSAQRGEIASLMRDTARPLVKALGGEYAELSELDPNVEEVIDPVGMCMEATVKEGSVMHLSGAGRGWPADRAVWYDKTLTSVVHVNGLDHLSIMVHNADGDVVGAWENFVRVYGLLESSLESHRRKFSSHHAFGFLTSDPGMMGCAFTASCLLRVPIDILADQVKSCGHKFGMRVVRAPDDKQEGGGIVIWEVSSKGTADITEAAIMQNLAQAAAEIVQLLPQDPQEEEDE
;
A
#
# COMPACT_ATOMS: atom_id res chain seq x y z
N MET A 1 -32.31 -48.80 -13.32
CA MET A 1 -32.12 -47.71 -12.34
C MET A 1 -31.47 -48.31 -11.12
N THR A 2 -30.23 -47.93 -10.84
CA THR A 2 -29.45 -48.36 -9.67
C THR A 2 -30.14 -47.83 -8.41
N SER A 3 -30.34 -48.66 -7.38
CA SER A 3 -30.99 -48.17 -6.15
C SER A 3 -30.12 -47.09 -5.47
N PRO A 4 -30.71 -46.09 -4.79
CA PRO A 4 -29.96 -45.08 -4.03
C PRO A 4 -28.98 -45.71 -3.03
N GLU A 5 -29.34 -46.87 -2.47
CA GLU A 5 -28.49 -47.65 -1.56
C GLU A 5 -27.24 -48.22 -2.26
N ALA A 6 -27.36 -48.62 -3.52
CA ALA A 6 -26.24 -49.10 -4.32
C ALA A 6 -25.30 -47.96 -4.75
N VAL A 7 -25.83 -46.77 -5.02
CA VAL A 7 -25.03 -45.56 -5.29
C VAL A 7 -24.28 -45.14 -4.03
N ARG A 8 -24.96 -45.14 -2.88
CA ARG A 8 -24.38 -44.85 -1.56
C ARG A 8 -23.25 -45.81 -1.21
N GLN A 9 -23.46 -47.13 -1.36
CA GLN A 9 -22.40 -48.12 -1.12
C GLN A 9 -21.19 -47.96 -2.04
N ARG A 10 -21.41 -47.53 -3.31
CA ARG A 10 -20.32 -47.31 -4.27
C ARG A 10 -19.48 -46.09 -3.89
N LEU A 11 -20.11 -44.97 -3.51
CA LEU A 11 -19.42 -43.77 -3.03
C LEU A 11 -18.68 -44.03 -1.71
N GLU A 12 -19.32 -44.70 -0.75
CA GLU A 12 -18.69 -45.11 0.51
C GLU A 12 -17.51 -46.07 0.27
N GLY A 13 -17.65 -46.99 -0.69
CA GLY A 13 -16.58 -47.91 -1.10
C GLY A 13 -15.38 -47.20 -1.72
N TYR A 14 -15.61 -46.23 -2.60
CA TYR A 14 -14.56 -45.41 -3.21
C TYR A 14 -13.84 -44.56 -2.16
N ALA A 15 -14.59 -43.88 -1.29
CA ALA A 15 -14.04 -43.09 -0.19
C ALA A 15 -13.19 -43.97 0.73
N ARG A 16 -13.68 -45.15 1.13
CA ARG A 16 -12.92 -46.11 1.94
C ARG A 16 -11.65 -46.59 1.25
N GLY A 17 -11.70 -46.89 -0.05
CA GLY A 17 -10.54 -47.33 -0.84
C GLY A 17 -9.47 -46.26 -0.94
N LYS A 18 -9.85 -45.00 -1.20
CA LYS A 18 -8.92 -43.87 -1.25
C LYS A 18 -8.35 -43.52 0.12
N ILE A 19 -9.17 -43.51 1.17
CA ILE A 19 -8.75 -43.31 2.56
C ILE A 19 -7.75 -44.39 2.98
N ALA A 20 -8.01 -45.66 2.65
CA ALA A 20 -7.10 -46.76 2.94
C ALA A 20 -5.75 -46.62 2.20
N SER A 21 -5.75 -46.16 0.95
CA SER A 21 -4.51 -45.92 0.18
C SER A 21 -3.65 -44.78 0.74
N ILE A 22 -4.28 -43.81 1.43
CA ILE A 22 -3.62 -42.64 2.01
C ILE A 22 -3.14 -42.91 3.44
N LEU A 23 -3.81 -43.80 4.18
CA LEU A 23 -3.50 -44.11 5.58
C LEU A 23 -2.48 -45.24 5.80
N GLN A 24 -2.06 -45.95 4.74
CA GLN A 24 -1.06 -47.01 4.84
C GLN A 24 0.26 -46.57 5.53
N PRO A 25 0.73 -45.30 5.44
CA PRO A 25 1.89 -44.82 6.18
C PRO A 25 1.62 -44.32 7.60
N LEU A 26 0.37 -44.19 8.06
CA LEU A 26 -0.01 -43.48 9.29
C LEU A 26 -0.55 -44.39 10.42
N SER A 27 -0.51 -45.71 10.23
CA SER A 27 -1.27 -46.67 11.06
C SER A 27 -0.72 -47.01 12.46
N GLU A 28 0.34 -46.36 12.97
CA GLU A 28 0.84 -46.67 14.33
C GLU A 28 0.51 -45.63 15.40
N ARG A 29 -0.05 -44.45 15.06
CA ARG A 29 -0.24 -43.35 16.04
C ARG A 29 -1.68 -42.99 16.40
N LEU A 30 -2.69 -43.50 15.70
CA LEU A 30 -4.09 -43.08 15.84
C LEU A 30 -5.04 -44.10 16.50
N LEU A 31 -4.53 -45.21 17.04
CA LEU A 31 -5.36 -46.27 17.64
C LEU A 31 -5.59 -46.13 19.16
N VAL A 32 -5.59 -44.90 19.70
CA VAL A 32 -6.01 -44.66 21.09
C VAL A 32 -7.12 -43.60 21.06
N GLU A 33 -8.32 -44.04 21.44
CA GLU A 33 -9.63 -43.35 21.43
C GLU A 33 -10.45 -43.53 20.14
N GLN A 34 -11.29 -44.58 20.14
CA GLN A 34 -12.27 -44.83 19.08
C GLN A 34 -13.61 -44.14 19.38
N PRO A 35 -14.18 -43.36 18.42
CA PRO A 35 -15.62 -43.21 18.30
C PRO A 35 -16.23 -44.33 17.43
N VAL A 36 -17.54 -44.51 17.59
CA VAL A 36 -18.35 -45.70 17.21
C VAL A 36 -18.37 -46.00 15.68
N ASP A 37 -17.89 -45.10 14.82
CA ASP A 37 -17.59 -45.37 13.41
C ASP A 37 -16.28 -44.65 13.00
N PRO A 38 -15.14 -45.38 12.95
CA PRO A 38 -13.84 -44.82 12.59
C PRO A 38 -13.77 -44.24 11.18
N VAL A 39 -14.63 -44.72 10.26
CA VAL A 39 -14.66 -44.24 8.88
C VAL A 39 -15.39 -42.90 8.81
N ALA A 40 -16.53 -42.77 9.48
CA ALA A 40 -17.28 -41.52 9.52
C ALA A 40 -16.47 -40.38 10.15
N PHE A 41 -15.77 -40.67 11.26
CA PHE A 41 -14.89 -39.72 11.93
C PHE A 41 -13.72 -39.29 11.03
N MET A 42 -13.04 -40.23 10.37
CA MET A 42 -11.92 -39.89 9.49
C MET A 42 -12.37 -39.18 8.20
N VAL A 43 -13.54 -39.49 7.65
CA VAL A 43 -14.10 -38.75 6.51
C VAL A 43 -14.35 -37.30 6.91
N GLN A 44 -14.96 -37.04 8.08
CA GLN A 44 -15.18 -35.69 8.59
C GLN A 44 -13.87 -34.94 8.88
N TYR A 45 -12.89 -35.62 9.50
CA TYR A 45 -11.58 -35.04 9.77
C TYR A 45 -10.81 -34.68 8.48
N LEU A 46 -10.74 -35.60 7.52
CA LEU A 46 -10.02 -35.40 6.26
C LEU A 46 -10.70 -34.35 5.36
N THR A 47 -12.03 -34.26 5.38
CA THR A 47 -12.75 -33.19 4.68
C THR A 47 -12.70 -31.84 5.41
N ALA A 48 -12.41 -31.79 6.70
CA ALA A 48 -12.23 -30.54 7.45
C ALA A 48 -10.83 -29.91 7.29
N GLU A 49 -9.79 -30.73 7.08
CA GLU A 49 -8.40 -30.30 7.22
C GLU A 49 -7.57 -30.31 5.90
N ARG A 50 -8.07 -30.90 4.79
CA ARG A 50 -7.29 -31.10 3.55
C ARG A 50 -8.03 -30.62 2.29
N SER A 51 -7.50 -29.58 1.62
CA SER A 51 -8.09 -28.95 0.42
C SER A 51 -8.03 -29.82 -0.84
N ASP A 52 -6.98 -30.62 -0.99
CA ASP A 52 -6.75 -31.55 -2.11
C ASP A 52 -7.82 -32.66 -2.18
N LEU A 53 -8.21 -33.20 -1.03
CA LEU A 53 -9.24 -34.24 -0.94
C LEU A 53 -10.65 -33.70 -1.19
N ARG A 54 -10.92 -32.43 -0.85
CA ARG A 54 -12.21 -31.78 -1.13
C ARG A 54 -12.47 -31.68 -2.64
N SER A 55 -11.46 -31.32 -3.42
CA SER A 55 -11.58 -31.24 -4.88
C SER A 55 -11.90 -32.60 -5.50
N ALA A 56 -11.18 -33.65 -5.08
CA ALA A 56 -11.39 -34.99 -5.62
C ALA A 56 -12.78 -35.58 -5.27
N VAL A 57 -13.32 -35.28 -4.08
CA VAL A 57 -14.69 -35.69 -3.72
C VAL A 57 -15.73 -34.91 -4.53
N ALA A 58 -15.49 -33.61 -4.78
CA ALA A 58 -16.36 -32.82 -5.64
C ALA A 58 -16.37 -33.35 -7.09
N ASP A 59 -15.20 -33.66 -7.65
CA ASP A 59 -15.05 -34.17 -9.01
C ASP A 59 -15.75 -35.52 -9.20
N GLU A 60 -15.57 -36.47 -8.26
CA GLU A 60 -16.23 -37.78 -8.31
C GLU A 60 -17.75 -37.65 -8.15
N THR A 61 -18.22 -36.71 -7.32
CA THR A 61 -19.66 -36.46 -7.11
C THR A 61 -20.30 -35.88 -8.37
N ILE A 62 -19.60 -35.00 -9.08
CA ILE A 62 -20.03 -34.45 -10.38
C ILE A 62 -20.06 -35.56 -11.43
N ALA A 63 -19.03 -36.40 -11.50
CA ALA A 63 -18.98 -37.52 -12.43
C ALA A 63 -20.13 -38.52 -12.22
N VAL A 64 -20.49 -38.83 -10.98
CA VAL A 64 -21.65 -39.67 -10.65
C VAL A 64 -22.96 -38.96 -11.01
N ALA A 65 -23.09 -37.66 -10.76
CA ALA A 65 -24.27 -36.89 -11.13
C ALA A 65 -24.50 -36.86 -12.65
N ASP A 66 -23.43 -36.77 -13.45
CA ASP A 66 -23.49 -36.83 -14.92
C ASP A 66 -23.84 -38.25 -15.42
N GLU A 67 -23.44 -39.30 -14.70
CA GLU A 67 -23.70 -40.70 -15.08
C GLU A 67 -25.14 -41.16 -14.75
N VAL A 68 -25.70 -40.76 -13.60
CA VAL A 68 -27.01 -41.26 -13.12
C VAL A 68 -28.10 -40.19 -12.98
N GLY A 69 -27.79 -38.93 -13.25
CA GLY A 69 -28.72 -37.80 -13.12
C GLY A 69 -28.82 -37.25 -11.69
N THR A 70 -29.02 -35.94 -11.57
CA THR A 70 -29.06 -35.21 -10.28
C THR A 70 -30.19 -35.66 -9.35
N GLU A 71 -31.28 -36.19 -9.87
CA GLU A 71 -32.41 -36.71 -9.08
C GLU A 71 -32.10 -38.04 -8.36
N ALA A 72 -30.99 -38.71 -8.69
CA ALA A 72 -30.58 -39.97 -8.09
C ALA A 72 -29.70 -39.80 -6.83
N LEU A 73 -29.36 -38.56 -6.46
CA LEU A 73 -28.64 -38.24 -5.22
C LEU A 73 -29.61 -38.32 -4.03
N PRO A 74 -29.26 -38.98 -2.91
CA PRO A 74 -30.15 -39.12 -1.76
C PRO A 74 -30.57 -37.76 -1.21
N THR A 75 -31.88 -37.53 -1.05
CA THR A 75 -32.49 -36.27 -0.60
C THR A 75 -32.68 -36.15 0.92
N GLU A 76 -32.22 -37.12 1.72
CA GLU A 76 -32.34 -37.07 3.18
C GLU A 76 -31.04 -36.61 3.86
N ASP A 77 -31.15 -35.46 4.55
CA ASP A 77 -30.25 -34.86 5.56
C ASP A 77 -28.87 -35.52 5.71
N HIS A 78 -27.97 -35.26 4.75
CA HIS A 78 -26.56 -35.58 4.88
C HIS A 78 -25.74 -34.29 5.00
N PRO A 79 -24.88 -34.12 6.04
CA PRO A 79 -24.05 -32.91 6.23
C PRO A 79 -23.10 -32.56 5.07
N LEU A 80 -22.91 -33.48 4.13
CA LEU A 80 -22.09 -33.27 2.93
C LEU A 80 -22.88 -32.57 1.82
N LEU A 81 -24.21 -32.70 1.78
CA LEU A 81 -25.06 -32.02 0.79
C LEU A 81 -25.13 -30.52 1.06
N ASP A 82 -25.27 -30.12 2.32
CA ASP A 82 -25.16 -28.72 2.73
C ASP A 82 -23.80 -28.15 2.32
N ARG A 83 -22.72 -28.92 2.53
CA ARG A 83 -21.36 -28.48 2.19
C ARG A 83 -21.11 -28.42 0.69
N ILE A 84 -21.69 -29.34 -0.09
CA ILE A 84 -21.65 -29.33 -1.56
C ILE A 84 -22.43 -28.13 -2.10
N TRP A 85 -23.59 -27.82 -1.51
CA TRP A 85 -24.39 -26.65 -1.87
C TRP A 85 -23.64 -25.35 -1.57
N ASP A 86 -23.02 -25.26 -0.39
CA ASP A 86 -22.21 -24.12 0.04
C ASP A 86 -20.99 -23.91 -0.87
N LEU A 87 -20.34 -24.99 -1.31
CA LEU A 87 -19.21 -24.95 -2.25
C LEU A 87 -19.64 -24.57 -3.69
N LYS A 88 -20.78 -25.09 -4.17
CA LYS A 88 -21.35 -24.67 -5.46
C LYS A 88 -21.66 -23.18 -5.45
N HIS A 89 -22.26 -22.68 -4.38
CA HIS A 89 -22.57 -21.27 -4.24
C HIS A 89 -21.31 -20.40 -4.23
N ARG A 90 -20.27 -20.79 -3.47
CA ARG A 90 -18.98 -20.08 -3.47
C ARG A 90 -18.30 -20.08 -4.84
N ASN A 91 -18.34 -21.20 -5.56
CA ASN A 91 -17.73 -21.29 -6.89
C ASN A 91 -18.49 -20.42 -7.92
N GLU A 92 -19.82 -20.38 -7.86
CA GLU A 92 -20.64 -19.47 -8.68
C GLU A 92 -20.35 -18.00 -8.38
N VAL A 93 -20.12 -17.64 -7.11
CA VAL A 93 -19.71 -16.29 -6.71
C VAL A 93 -18.33 -15.95 -7.25
N LEU A 94 -17.34 -16.84 -7.13
CA LEU A 94 -15.99 -16.64 -7.68
C LEU A 94 -15.99 -16.50 -9.20
N GLU A 95 -16.77 -17.29 -9.93
CA GLU A 95 -16.91 -17.15 -11.38
C GLU A 95 -17.60 -15.84 -11.79
N ARG A 96 -18.55 -15.34 -10.98
CA ARG A 96 -19.13 -14.00 -11.19
C ARG A 96 -18.11 -12.89 -10.94
N LEU A 97 -17.26 -13.02 -9.93
CA LEU A 97 -16.17 -12.08 -9.64
C LEU A 97 -15.15 -12.08 -10.77
N ARG A 98 -14.64 -13.24 -11.21
CA ARG A 98 -13.74 -13.36 -12.37
C ARG A 98 -14.30 -12.70 -13.63
N ARG A 99 -15.60 -12.86 -13.90
CA ARG A 99 -16.28 -12.20 -15.02
C ARG A 99 -16.41 -10.69 -14.84
N LYS A 100 -16.61 -10.21 -13.61
CA LYS A 100 -16.58 -8.77 -13.30
C LYS A 100 -15.17 -8.21 -13.45
N ASP A 101 -14.16 -8.90 -12.97
CA ASP A 101 -12.74 -8.49 -13.07
C ASP A 101 -12.30 -8.44 -14.52
N ALA A 102 -12.62 -9.48 -15.30
CA ALA A 102 -12.33 -9.49 -16.74
C ALA A 102 -13.02 -8.32 -17.45
N LYS A 103 -14.29 -8.03 -17.13
CA LYS A 103 -15.00 -6.87 -17.68
C LYS A 103 -14.45 -5.53 -17.20
N ARG A 104 -13.99 -5.44 -15.95
CA ARG A 104 -13.36 -4.24 -15.38
C ARG A 104 -12.03 -3.98 -16.05
N LEU A 105 -11.19 -5.01 -16.23
CA LEU A 105 -9.94 -4.96 -16.98
C LEU A 105 -10.17 -4.60 -18.45
N GLU A 106 -11.19 -5.16 -19.08
CA GLU A 106 -11.56 -4.86 -20.46
C GLU A 106 -12.03 -3.40 -20.60
N ALA A 107 -12.90 -2.92 -19.70
CA ALA A 107 -13.34 -1.52 -19.66
C ALA A 107 -12.17 -0.56 -19.36
N GLN A 108 -11.27 -0.92 -18.44
CA GLN A 108 -10.09 -0.14 -18.11
C GLN A 108 -9.09 -0.11 -19.28
N ASN A 109 -8.94 -1.21 -20.02
CA ASN A 109 -8.14 -1.24 -21.24
C ASN A 109 -8.77 -0.39 -22.35
N GLU A 110 -10.09 -0.42 -22.52
CA GLU A 110 -10.80 0.40 -23.50
C GLU A 110 -10.72 1.90 -23.15
N GLU A 111 -10.81 2.25 -21.87
CA GLU A 111 -10.61 3.61 -21.37
C GLU A 111 -9.16 4.09 -21.58
N LEU A 112 -8.18 3.25 -21.25
CA LEU A 112 -6.76 3.54 -21.47
C LEU A 112 -6.45 3.71 -22.96
N GLN A 113 -6.99 2.85 -23.82
CA GLN A 113 -6.86 2.98 -25.27
C GLN A 113 -7.46 4.30 -25.76
N THR A 114 -8.68 4.63 -25.34
CA THR A 114 -9.33 5.90 -25.67
C THR A 114 -8.51 7.09 -25.19
N ARG A 115 -7.90 6.99 -24.00
CA ARG A 115 -7.05 8.04 -23.44
C ARG A 115 -5.73 8.19 -24.21
N VAL A 116 -5.12 7.08 -24.61
CA VAL A 116 -3.93 7.07 -25.48
C VAL A 116 -4.26 7.74 -26.80
N GLU A 117 -5.32 7.32 -27.49
CA GLU A 117 -5.75 7.91 -28.77
C GLU A 117 -6.07 9.42 -28.63
N PHE A 118 -6.71 9.82 -27.53
CA PHE A 118 -6.98 11.23 -27.24
C PHE A 118 -5.70 12.05 -27.01
N LEU A 119 -4.74 11.51 -26.27
CA LEU A 119 -3.46 12.15 -26.01
C LEU A 119 -2.60 12.21 -27.28
N GLU A 120 -2.58 11.14 -28.08
CA GLU A 120 -1.99 11.09 -29.42
C GLU A 120 -2.61 12.13 -30.34
N GLY A 121 -3.94 12.26 -30.35
CA GLY A 121 -4.65 13.29 -31.11
C GLY A 121 -4.27 14.71 -30.67
N LYS A 122 -4.12 14.96 -29.36
CA LYS A 122 -3.64 16.25 -28.83
C LYS A 122 -2.18 16.53 -29.19
N LEU A 123 -1.32 15.52 -29.16
CA LEU A 123 0.08 15.61 -29.54
C LEU A 123 0.21 15.93 -31.04
N ASN A 124 -0.51 15.20 -31.89
CA ASN A 124 -0.56 15.43 -33.33
C ASN A 124 -1.14 16.83 -33.66
N GLY A 125 -2.19 17.26 -32.95
CA GLY A 125 -2.75 18.61 -33.09
C GLY A 125 -1.82 19.73 -32.62
N ALA A 126 -0.87 19.41 -31.72
CA ALA A 126 0.19 20.31 -31.28
C ALA A 126 1.44 20.26 -32.18
N GLY A 127 1.43 19.47 -33.26
CA GLY A 127 2.56 19.31 -34.18
C GLY A 127 3.68 18.40 -33.66
N VAL A 128 3.39 17.58 -32.64
CA VAL A 128 4.27 16.54 -32.12
C VAL A 128 3.79 15.20 -32.69
N GLU A 129 4.35 14.78 -33.83
CA GLU A 129 4.13 13.43 -34.36
C GLU A 129 4.80 12.42 -33.42
N TYR A 130 4.03 11.52 -32.81
CA TYR A 130 4.59 10.38 -32.06
C TYR A 130 5.03 9.30 -33.06
N ASP A 131 6.20 9.48 -33.65
CA ASP A 131 6.81 8.47 -34.53
C ASP A 131 7.47 7.39 -33.67
N THR A 132 6.92 6.17 -33.69
CA THR A 132 7.58 4.96 -33.12
C THR A 132 8.92 4.63 -33.80
N ARG A 133 9.33 5.40 -34.83
CA ARG A 133 10.62 5.34 -35.51
C ARG A 133 11.53 6.53 -35.21
N GLU A 134 11.15 7.49 -34.37
CA GLU A 134 12.12 8.46 -33.89
C GLU A 134 13.16 7.69 -33.05
N PRO A 135 14.43 7.63 -33.50
CA PRO A 135 15.44 6.90 -32.77
C PRO A 135 15.57 7.52 -31.38
N VAL A 136 15.67 6.67 -30.36
CA VAL A 136 16.09 7.07 -29.00
C VAL A 136 17.22 8.09 -29.17
N PRO A 137 17.11 9.31 -28.61
CA PRO A 137 18.09 10.35 -28.83
C PRO A 137 19.50 9.77 -28.66
N PRO A 138 20.47 10.08 -29.54
CA PRO A 138 21.81 9.48 -29.46
C PRO A 138 22.45 9.60 -28.06
N GLU A 139 22.15 10.68 -27.35
CA GLU A 139 22.52 10.91 -25.95
C GLU A 139 21.92 9.88 -24.98
N MET A 140 20.67 9.47 -25.18
CA MET A 140 20.01 8.42 -24.40
C MET A 140 20.50 7.02 -24.75
N MET A 141 20.80 6.75 -26.03
CA MET A 141 21.46 5.48 -26.39
C MET A 141 22.82 5.36 -25.70
N THR A 142 23.61 6.43 -25.73
CA THR A 142 24.90 6.49 -25.02
C THR A 142 24.71 6.29 -23.52
N TYR A 143 23.68 6.90 -22.92
CA TYR A 143 23.37 6.74 -21.52
C TYR A 143 22.99 5.29 -21.16
N LEU A 144 22.13 4.66 -21.95
CA LEU A 144 21.71 3.27 -21.72
C LEU A 144 22.87 2.29 -21.90
N GLU A 145 23.75 2.52 -22.87
CA GLU A 145 24.99 1.74 -23.04
C GLU A 145 25.93 1.91 -21.83
N TRP A 146 26.08 3.14 -21.34
CA TRP A 146 26.84 3.42 -20.13
C TRP A 146 26.24 2.69 -18.92
N GLU A 147 24.92 2.81 -18.72
CA GLU A 147 24.21 2.23 -17.60
C GLU A 147 24.27 0.69 -17.61
N ALA A 148 24.10 0.08 -18.78
CA ALA A 148 24.27 -1.36 -18.96
C ALA A 148 25.71 -1.80 -18.63
N GLY A 149 26.71 -1.03 -19.05
CA GLY A 149 28.10 -1.29 -18.69
C GLY A 149 28.37 -1.20 -17.17
N GLN A 150 27.73 -0.26 -16.47
CA GLN A 150 27.83 -0.19 -15.00
C GLN A 150 27.16 -1.42 -14.35
N LEU A 151 26.00 -1.84 -14.85
CA LEU A 151 25.31 -3.04 -14.36
C LEU A 151 26.17 -4.30 -14.54
N ASP A 152 26.73 -4.52 -15.74
CA ASP A 152 27.58 -5.68 -16.04
C ASP A 152 28.86 -5.71 -15.18
N ALA A 153 29.39 -4.54 -14.82
CA ALA A 153 30.58 -4.41 -13.98
C ALA A 153 30.27 -4.44 -12.48
N SER A 154 29.00 -4.44 -12.08
CA SER A 154 28.60 -4.39 -10.68
C SER A 154 28.91 -5.71 -9.98
N PRO A 155 29.52 -5.68 -8.78
CA PRO A 155 29.71 -6.89 -7.99
C PRO A 155 28.35 -7.45 -7.55
N GLU A 156 28.32 -8.74 -7.22
CA GLU A 156 27.15 -9.34 -6.57
C GLU A 156 26.88 -8.65 -5.22
N ASP A 157 25.64 -8.21 -5.01
CA ASP A 157 25.14 -7.73 -3.71
C ASP A 157 24.25 -8.81 -3.09
N ASP A 158 24.37 -9.04 -1.79
CA ASP A 158 23.58 -10.04 -1.07
C ASP A 158 22.09 -9.70 -1.00
N LYS A 159 21.73 -8.46 -1.36
CA LYS A 159 20.35 -7.99 -1.45
C LYS A 159 19.73 -8.21 -2.83
N ASP A 160 20.50 -8.54 -3.86
CA ASP A 160 19.99 -8.71 -5.23
C ASP A 160 18.99 -9.87 -5.35
N ASP A 161 18.09 -9.80 -6.34
CA ASP A 161 17.19 -10.88 -6.73
C ASP A 161 16.99 -10.96 -8.26
N GLU A 162 16.16 -11.90 -8.74
CA GLU A 162 15.93 -12.09 -10.18
C GLU A 162 15.34 -10.86 -10.89
N GLY A 163 14.64 -9.98 -10.16
CA GLY A 163 13.95 -8.82 -10.69
C GLY A 163 14.69 -7.49 -10.46
N PHE A 164 15.74 -7.48 -9.66
CA PHE A 164 16.48 -6.28 -9.30
C PHE A 164 17.94 -6.57 -8.94
N GLN A 165 18.84 -5.78 -9.51
CA GLN A 165 20.26 -5.81 -9.17
C GLN A 165 20.76 -4.41 -8.84
N TYR A 166 21.53 -4.28 -7.76
CA TYR A 166 22.21 -3.06 -7.43
C TYR A 166 23.37 -2.76 -8.36
N ARG A 167 23.50 -1.49 -8.71
CA ARG A 167 24.54 -0.99 -9.59
C ARG A 167 25.61 -0.28 -8.78
N SER A 168 26.86 -0.51 -9.12
CA SER A 168 28.02 0.19 -8.58
C SER A 168 28.53 1.19 -9.60
N TYR A 169 28.50 2.48 -9.25
CA TYR A 169 28.93 3.56 -10.13
C TYR A 169 30.36 3.98 -9.80
N THR A 170 31.25 3.99 -10.78
CA THR A 170 32.64 4.45 -10.58
C THR A 170 32.85 5.94 -10.87
N GLU A 171 31.90 6.55 -11.57
CA GLU A 171 31.88 7.95 -11.96
C GLU A 171 30.47 8.52 -11.82
N MET A 172 30.34 9.85 -11.76
CA MET A 172 29.04 10.48 -11.62
C MET A 172 28.17 10.12 -12.84
N PRO A 173 26.92 9.66 -12.64
CA PRO A 173 26.04 9.33 -13.75
C PRO A 173 25.90 10.52 -14.74
N PRO A 174 26.02 10.27 -16.06
CA PRO A 174 25.92 11.32 -17.07
C PRO A 174 24.45 11.70 -17.33
N PHE A 175 23.79 12.26 -16.31
CA PHE A 175 22.37 12.62 -16.38
C PHE A 175 22.06 13.47 -17.60
N THR A 176 21.05 13.03 -18.36
CA THR A 176 20.57 13.71 -19.57
C THR A 176 19.42 14.67 -19.24
N LYS A 177 18.98 15.46 -20.24
CA LYS A 177 17.80 16.35 -20.09
C LYS A 177 16.48 15.63 -19.83
N LEU A 178 16.45 14.31 -20.02
CA LEU A 178 15.28 13.49 -19.69
C LEU A 178 15.20 13.18 -18.19
N HIS A 179 16.30 13.32 -17.45
CA HIS A 179 16.31 13.11 -16.02
C HIS A 179 15.76 14.35 -15.32
N SER A 180 14.64 14.17 -14.62
CA SER A 180 13.93 15.25 -13.91
C SER A 180 14.10 15.20 -12.40
N SER A 181 14.85 14.22 -11.89
CA SER A 181 15.02 14.00 -10.46
C SER A 181 15.83 15.10 -9.78
N MET A 182 15.56 15.32 -8.49
CA MET A 182 16.32 16.27 -7.68
C MET A 182 17.78 15.87 -7.54
N VAL A 183 18.10 14.56 -7.48
CA VAL A 183 19.48 14.08 -7.54
C VAL A 183 20.16 14.52 -8.83
N ALA A 184 19.54 14.29 -9.98
CA ALA A 184 20.10 14.68 -11.27
C ALA A 184 20.33 16.20 -11.36
N SER A 185 19.49 16.98 -10.69
CA SER A 185 19.54 18.45 -10.72
C SER A 185 20.52 19.07 -9.69
N LEU A 186 20.70 18.44 -8.53
CA LEU A 186 21.38 19.05 -7.38
C LEU A 186 22.71 18.37 -7.02
N MET A 187 22.92 17.12 -7.41
CA MET A 187 24.16 16.42 -7.09
C MET A 187 25.34 17.04 -7.85
N LYS A 188 26.43 17.27 -7.12
CA LYS A 188 27.68 17.81 -7.68
C LYS A 188 28.72 16.70 -7.81
N GLU A 189 29.57 16.82 -8.81
CA GLU A 189 30.64 15.86 -9.06
C GLU A 189 31.63 15.77 -7.89
N GLU A 190 31.93 16.89 -7.22
CA GLU A 190 32.76 16.91 -6.01
C GLU A 190 32.15 16.08 -4.88
N ASP A 191 30.86 16.24 -4.63
CA ASP A 191 30.14 15.47 -3.63
C ASP A 191 30.07 13.99 -4.01
N PHE A 192 29.81 13.67 -5.29
CA PHE A 192 29.84 12.28 -5.74
C PHE A 192 31.21 11.62 -5.49
N ASN A 193 32.29 12.24 -5.99
CA ASN A 193 33.65 11.71 -5.89
C ASN A 193 34.12 11.54 -4.43
N LYS A 194 33.67 12.41 -3.53
CA LYS A 194 33.97 12.33 -2.11
C LYS A 194 33.31 11.12 -1.44
N HIS A 195 32.11 10.72 -1.87
CA HIS A 195 31.30 9.74 -1.15
C HIS A 195 31.16 8.39 -1.88
N VAL A 196 31.48 8.29 -3.17
CA VAL A 196 31.28 7.07 -3.99
C VAL A 196 31.99 5.81 -3.46
N LYS A 197 33.09 5.98 -2.72
CA LYS A 197 33.85 4.85 -2.13
C LYS A 197 33.42 4.51 -0.70
N LEU A 198 32.43 5.21 -0.16
CA LEU A 198 31.94 4.97 1.20
C LEU A 198 30.86 3.88 1.18
N THR A 199 30.88 3.09 2.24
CA THR A 199 29.93 2.00 2.49
C THR A 199 29.47 2.09 3.92
N THR A 200 28.16 1.95 4.14
CA THR A 200 27.56 1.99 5.46
C THR A 200 27.88 0.72 6.27
N SER A 201 27.53 0.73 7.56
CA SER A 201 27.68 -0.47 8.39
C SER A 201 26.86 -1.67 7.90
N THR A 202 25.83 -1.43 7.07
CA THR A 202 24.95 -2.45 6.48
C THR A 202 25.38 -2.88 5.08
N GLY A 203 26.45 -2.29 4.53
CA GLY A 203 26.88 -2.53 3.15
C GLY A 203 26.23 -1.62 2.11
N PHE A 204 25.36 -0.69 2.50
CA PHE A 204 24.72 0.25 1.58
C PHE A 204 25.71 1.32 1.09
N THR A 205 25.63 1.72 -0.18
CA THR A 205 26.55 2.69 -0.80
C THR A 205 25.82 3.89 -1.38
N LEU A 206 26.58 4.90 -1.80
CA LEU A 206 26.03 6.02 -2.59
C LEU A 206 25.33 5.51 -3.86
N SER A 207 25.88 4.50 -4.52
CA SER A 207 25.30 3.97 -5.76
C SER A 207 23.93 3.34 -5.53
N ASN A 208 23.77 2.54 -4.45
CA ASN A 208 22.46 2.03 -4.06
C ASN A 208 21.47 3.17 -3.79
N MET A 209 21.93 4.23 -3.09
CA MET A 209 21.10 5.37 -2.69
C MET A 209 20.52 6.12 -3.89
N ILE A 210 21.31 6.36 -4.95
CA ILE A 210 20.90 7.17 -6.11
C ILE A 210 20.34 6.36 -7.29
N GLN A 211 20.38 5.02 -7.24
CA GLN A 211 20.02 4.17 -8.37
C GLN A 211 18.61 4.45 -8.90
N SER A 212 17.66 4.82 -8.03
CA SER A 212 16.32 5.19 -8.45
C SER A 212 16.29 6.39 -9.41
N GLY A 213 17.13 7.41 -9.17
CA GLY A 213 17.25 8.58 -10.03
C GLY A 213 18.11 8.37 -11.27
N VAL A 214 19.01 7.40 -11.26
CA VAL A 214 19.83 6.99 -12.43
C VAL A 214 18.99 6.16 -13.39
N THR A 215 18.23 5.20 -12.86
CA THR A 215 17.43 4.26 -13.66
C THR A 215 16.08 4.86 -14.04
N GLY A 216 15.51 5.71 -13.18
CA GLY A 216 14.23 6.37 -13.40
C GLY A 216 14.41 7.81 -13.87
N ALA A 217 14.24 8.06 -15.16
CA ALA A 217 14.30 9.43 -15.69
C ALA A 217 13.24 10.38 -15.08
N ASN A 218 12.09 9.84 -14.67
CA ASN A 218 10.93 10.61 -14.21
C ASN A 218 10.62 10.49 -12.71
N VAL A 219 11.55 9.98 -11.89
CA VAL A 219 11.32 9.94 -10.44
C VAL A 219 11.55 11.34 -9.83
N PRO A 220 10.70 11.83 -8.90
CA PRO A 220 10.83 13.19 -8.38
C PRO A 220 12.14 13.45 -7.62
N VAL A 221 12.46 12.60 -6.63
CA VAL A 221 13.63 12.82 -5.76
C VAL A 221 14.89 12.18 -6.37
N GLY A 222 14.79 10.90 -6.74
CA GLY A 222 15.90 10.15 -7.35
C GLY A 222 16.91 9.56 -6.36
N LEU A 223 16.61 9.57 -5.06
CA LEU A 223 17.33 8.78 -4.07
C LEU A 223 16.40 8.12 -3.06
N CYS A 224 16.86 7.03 -2.47
CA CYS A 224 16.23 6.36 -1.34
C CYS A 224 17.25 6.05 -0.25
N ILE A 225 16.93 6.39 0.99
CA ILE A 225 17.76 6.13 2.15
C ILE A 225 17.67 4.64 2.50
N GLY A 226 18.83 3.98 2.61
CA GLY A 226 18.92 2.55 2.90
C GLY A 226 19.12 2.22 4.37
N ASP A 227 19.70 3.12 5.15
CA ASP A 227 19.90 2.98 6.60
C ASP A 227 20.15 4.34 7.28
N GLU A 228 20.26 4.33 8.61
CA GLU A 228 20.51 5.53 9.41
C GLU A 228 21.88 6.16 9.12
N ASP A 229 22.90 5.35 8.81
CA ASP A 229 24.25 5.85 8.59
C ASP A 229 24.33 6.73 7.33
N CYS A 230 23.45 6.50 6.35
CA CYS A 230 23.33 7.34 5.15
C CYS A 230 23.20 8.83 5.49
N LEU A 231 22.46 9.18 6.56
CA LEU A 231 22.25 10.58 6.95
C LEU A 231 23.55 11.28 7.33
N ALA A 232 24.47 10.56 7.98
CA ALA A 232 25.77 11.08 8.36
C ALA A 232 26.79 10.99 7.21
N MET A 233 26.83 9.85 6.51
CA MET A 233 27.84 9.59 5.47
C MET A 233 27.56 10.32 4.16
N PHE A 234 26.30 10.43 3.76
CA PHE A 234 25.89 11.04 2.49
C PHE A 234 25.19 12.39 2.68
N GLY A 235 25.34 13.00 3.87
CA GLY A 235 24.71 14.27 4.23
C GLY A 235 25.01 15.42 3.25
N GLY A 236 26.18 15.42 2.59
CA GLY A 236 26.52 16.39 1.55
C GLY A 236 25.59 16.36 0.33
N ILE A 237 24.97 15.20 0.06
CA ILE A 237 24.03 14.99 -1.06
C ILE A 237 22.59 15.06 -0.55
N ILE A 238 22.30 14.48 0.61
CA ILE A 238 20.96 14.46 1.21
C ILE A 238 20.52 15.87 1.63
N ALA A 239 21.39 16.67 2.26
CA ALA A 239 20.99 17.95 2.84
C ALA A 239 20.52 18.98 1.79
N PRO A 240 21.19 19.19 0.63
CA PRO A 240 20.69 20.07 -0.42
C PRO A 240 19.32 19.64 -0.97
N ILE A 241 19.08 18.33 -1.11
CA ILE A 241 17.81 17.77 -1.59
C ILE A 241 16.71 17.97 -0.55
N ALA A 242 16.99 17.64 0.72
CA ALA A 242 16.07 17.89 1.83
C ALA A 242 15.74 19.39 1.95
N GLN A 243 16.73 20.27 1.78
CA GLN A 243 16.51 21.72 1.80
C GLN A 243 15.59 22.18 0.66
N ALA A 244 15.75 21.63 -0.54
CA ALA A 244 14.89 21.96 -1.67
C ALA A 244 13.46 21.40 -1.52
N LEU A 245 13.30 20.22 -0.89
CA LEU A 245 11.98 19.62 -0.59
C LEU A 245 11.22 20.39 0.50
N HIS A 246 11.90 20.70 1.60
CA HIS A 246 11.28 21.28 2.80
C HIS A 246 11.38 22.80 2.87
N GLY A 247 12.13 23.43 1.95
CA GLY A 247 12.36 24.88 1.90
C GLY A 247 13.23 25.42 3.04
N LYS A 248 13.87 24.55 3.83
CA LYS A 248 14.65 24.90 5.03
C LYS A 248 15.79 23.92 5.29
N ASP A 249 16.83 24.36 6.00
CA ASP A 249 17.98 23.51 6.37
C ASP A 249 17.65 22.68 7.60
N LEU A 250 17.42 21.38 7.40
CA LEU A 250 17.02 20.45 8.47
C LEU A 250 18.13 20.20 9.50
N ASN A 251 19.40 20.44 9.17
CA ASN A 251 20.49 20.31 10.16
C ASN A 251 20.38 21.33 11.30
N LYS A 252 19.60 22.40 11.08
CA LYS A 252 19.32 23.45 12.07
C LYS A 252 17.94 23.28 12.72
N SER A 253 17.23 22.24 12.33
CA SER A 253 15.88 21.94 12.83
C SER A 253 15.98 20.94 13.98
N HIS A 254 14.97 20.98 14.85
CA HIS A 254 14.77 19.98 15.89
C HIS A 254 13.36 19.44 15.76
N HIS A 255 13.24 18.17 15.41
CA HIS A 255 11.92 17.56 15.32
C HIS A 255 11.36 17.30 16.71
N VAL A 256 10.09 17.65 16.89
CA VAL A 256 9.27 17.30 18.06
C VAL A 256 8.10 16.48 17.56
N THR A 257 7.89 15.33 18.17
CA THR A 257 6.74 14.46 17.93
C THR A 257 5.59 14.89 18.83
N ASP A 258 4.39 15.03 18.28
CA ASP A 258 3.18 15.29 19.06
C ASP A 258 1.98 14.54 18.46
N VAL A 259 1.82 13.30 18.91
CA VAL A 259 0.70 12.42 18.56
C VAL A 259 -0.18 12.26 19.79
N SER A 260 -0.80 13.36 20.22
CA SER A 260 -1.67 13.41 21.39
C SER A 260 -3.06 13.96 21.05
N LEU A 261 -4.07 13.50 21.79
CA LEU A 261 -5.44 14.00 21.65
C LEU A 261 -5.61 15.42 22.19
N GLU A 262 -4.81 15.80 23.19
CA GLU A 262 -4.92 17.09 23.88
C GLU A 262 -4.37 18.25 23.06
N SER A 263 -3.43 17.99 22.14
CA SER A 263 -2.75 19.02 21.36
C SER A 263 -3.49 19.47 20.10
N VAL A 264 -4.47 18.71 19.62
CA VAL A 264 -5.31 19.13 18.49
C VAL A 264 -6.53 19.85 19.05
N PRO A 265 -6.65 21.18 18.86
CA PRO A 265 -7.85 21.88 19.32
C PRO A 265 -9.04 21.34 18.56
N ILE A 266 -10.00 20.81 19.31
CA ILE A 266 -11.30 20.40 18.80
C ILE A 266 -11.98 21.68 18.28
N PRO A 267 -12.36 21.76 17.00
CA PRO A 267 -13.16 22.88 16.50
C PRO A 267 -14.45 22.99 17.33
N ASP A 268 -15.06 24.17 17.45
CA ASP A 268 -16.37 24.25 18.09
C ASP A 268 -17.41 23.39 17.35
N ASP A 269 -18.47 22.97 18.05
CA ASP A 269 -19.48 22.04 17.51
C ASP A 269 -20.07 22.55 16.18
N GLU A 270 -20.28 23.87 16.05
CA GLU A 270 -20.75 24.51 14.82
C GLU A 270 -19.77 24.32 13.66
N THR A 271 -18.47 24.47 13.91
CA THR A 271 -17.43 24.19 12.92
C THR A 271 -17.36 22.69 12.58
N ILE A 272 -17.53 21.78 13.55
CA ILE A 272 -17.53 20.34 13.29
C ILE A 272 -18.70 19.93 12.41
N ASP A 273 -19.91 20.40 12.70
CA ASP A 273 -21.11 20.09 11.91
C ASP A 273 -20.95 20.56 10.46
N VAL A 274 -20.48 21.80 10.30
CA VAL A 274 -20.23 22.42 8.99
C VAL A 274 -19.13 21.69 8.20
N LEU A 275 -18.05 21.26 8.88
CA LEU A 275 -17.01 20.43 8.26
C LEU A 275 -17.54 19.05 7.86
N SER A 276 -18.38 18.44 8.70
CA SER A 276 -18.95 17.11 8.49
C SER A 276 -19.87 17.05 7.26
N GLU A 277 -20.54 18.14 6.92
CA GLU A 277 -21.39 18.23 5.72
C GLU A 277 -20.61 18.42 4.41
N ARG A 278 -19.43 19.02 4.47
CA ARG A 278 -18.71 19.53 3.29
C ARG A 278 -17.42 18.77 2.97
N ILE A 279 -16.77 18.22 4.00
CA ILE A 279 -15.72 17.22 3.85
C ILE A 279 -16.40 15.86 3.71
N PHE A 280 -15.99 15.09 2.71
CA PHE A 280 -16.52 13.73 2.52
C PHE A 280 -15.47 12.65 2.62
N ALA A 281 -14.21 13.04 2.76
CA ALA A 281 -13.13 12.11 3.01
C ALA A 281 -11.99 12.81 3.74
N ILE A 282 -11.45 12.14 4.74
CA ILE A 282 -10.23 12.54 5.46
C ILE A 282 -9.28 11.37 5.40
N THR A 283 -8.01 11.63 5.07
CA THR A 283 -6.96 10.62 5.02
C THR A 283 -5.75 11.08 5.81
N LEU A 284 -5.33 10.27 6.77
CA LEU A 284 -4.15 10.46 7.60
C LEU A 284 -3.15 9.35 7.27
N LYS A 285 -1.88 9.69 7.05
CA LYS A 285 -0.83 8.71 6.75
C LYS A 285 0.44 9.01 7.53
N ALA A 286 1.03 8.00 8.15
CA ALA A 286 2.37 8.08 8.74
C ALA A 286 3.27 6.98 8.21
N GLN A 287 4.52 7.34 7.91
CA GLN A 287 5.58 6.39 7.62
C GLN A 287 6.45 6.22 8.87
N ARG A 288 6.76 4.96 9.22
CA ARG A 288 7.63 4.65 10.35
C ARG A 288 8.58 3.51 9.98
N SER A 289 9.83 3.66 10.39
CA SER A 289 10.82 2.58 10.39
C SER A 289 11.04 2.08 11.82
N ILE A 290 11.59 0.88 11.95
CA ILE A 290 11.74 0.16 13.22
C ILE A 290 13.23 0.11 13.57
N SER A 291 13.57 0.49 14.81
CA SER A 291 14.94 0.62 15.29
C SER A 291 15.73 -0.67 15.17
N GLY A 292 16.98 -0.57 14.70
CA GLY A 292 17.90 -1.70 14.59
C GLY A 292 17.64 -2.62 13.39
N PHE A 293 16.99 -2.09 12.36
CA PHE A 293 16.94 -2.66 11.01
C PHE A 293 17.33 -1.55 10.00
N PRO A 294 18.02 -1.89 8.89
CA PRO A 294 18.10 -1.02 7.71
C PRO A 294 16.71 -0.71 7.17
N LEU A 295 16.55 0.34 6.37
CA LEU A 295 15.31 0.66 5.66
C LEU A 295 15.08 -0.29 4.46
N PRO A 296 13.88 -0.36 3.86
CA PRO A 296 13.55 -1.38 2.85
C PRO A 296 14.51 -1.50 1.66
N ALA A 297 15.07 -0.39 1.17
CA ALA A 297 16.11 -0.45 0.16
C ALA A 297 17.40 -1.13 0.68
N GLY A 298 17.80 -0.90 1.94
CA GLY A 298 18.96 -1.54 2.56
C GLY A 298 18.72 -2.92 3.16
N LEU A 299 17.47 -3.40 3.23
CA LEU A 299 17.15 -4.71 3.82
C LEU A 299 17.60 -5.88 2.94
N THR A 300 18.16 -6.89 3.60
CA THR A 300 18.24 -8.26 3.07
C THR A 300 16.88 -8.96 3.19
N SER A 301 16.68 -10.03 2.40
CA SER A 301 15.46 -10.84 2.49
C SER A 301 15.23 -11.42 3.90
N ALA A 302 16.31 -11.88 4.56
CA ALA A 302 16.23 -12.41 5.92
C ALA A 302 15.76 -11.37 6.94
N GLN A 303 16.33 -10.15 6.90
CA GLN A 303 15.92 -9.07 7.79
C GLN A 303 14.48 -8.62 7.55
N ARG A 304 14.03 -8.62 6.29
CA ARG A 304 12.62 -8.34 5.96
C ARG A 304 11.68 -9.38 6.58
N GLY A 305 12.03 -10.66 6.51
CA GLY A 305 11.31 -11.74 7.20
C GLY A 305 11.32 -11.60 8.73
N GLU A 306 12.41 -11.13 9.33
CA GLU A 306 12.45 -10.81 10.77
C GLU A 306 11.45 -9.71 11.15
N ILE A 307 11.33 -8.66 10.32
CA ILE A 307 10.34 -7.59 10.52
C ILE A 307 8.92 -8.15 10.36
N ALA A 308 8.65 -9.00 9.36
CA ALA A 308 7.34 -9.61 9.18
C ALA A 308 6.95 -10.46 10.40
N SER A 309 7.88 -11.26 10.93
CA SER A 309 7.65 -12.03 12.15
C SER A 309 7.39 -11.14 13.37
N LEU A 310 8.19 -10.07 13.56
CA LEU A 310 8.00 -9.10 14.63
C LEU A 310 6.62 -8.43 14.52
N MET A 311 6.21 -8.08 13.31
CA MET A 311 4.96 -7.37 13.08
C MET A 311 3.73 -8.25 13.28
N ARG A 312 3.83 -9.56 13.01
CA ARG A 312 2.75 -10.51 13.35
C ARG A 312 2.45 -10.54 14.85
N ASP A 313 3.47 -10.44 15.70
CA ASP A 313 3.28 -10.33 17.15
C ASP A 313 2.85 -8.92 17.56
N THR A 314 3.42 -7.89 16.92
CA THR A 314 3.13 -6.47 17.19
C THR A 314 1.70 -6.06 16.80
N ALA A 315 1.08 -6.75 15.85
CA ALA A 315 -0.29 -6.50 15.42
C ALA A 315 -1.35 -7.13 16.35
N ARG A 316 -0.99 -8.09 17.22
CA ARG A 316 -1.98 -8.76 18.10
C ARG A 316 -2.73 -7.80 19.02
N PRO A 317 -2.09 -6.79 19.65
CA PRO A 317 -2.81 -5.78 20.43
C PRO A 317 -3.79 -4.96 19.59
N LEU A 318 -3.47 -4.67 18.32
CA LEU A 318 -4.38 -3.99 17.40
C LEU A 318 -5.60 -4.87 17.13
N VAL A 319 -5.41 -6.12 16.71
CA VAL A 319 -6.51 -7.08 16.49
C VAL A 319 -7.38 -7.24 17.73
N LYS A 320 -6.76 -7.29 18.92
CA LYS A 320 -7.48 -7.43 20.19
C LYS A 320 -8.29 -6.18 20.57
N ALA A 321 -7.71 -4.99 20.41
CA ALA A 321 -8.30 -3.75 20.89
C ALA A 321 -9.24 -3.10 19.86
N LEU A 322 -8.90 -3.20 18.58
CA LEU A 322 -9.57 -2.54 17.45
C LEU A 322 -10.39 -3.53 16.60
N GLY A 323 -10.17 -4.83 16.78
CA GLY A 323 -10.70 -5.83 15.85
C GLY A 323 -9.90 -5.87 14.56
N GLY A 324 -10.51 -6.41 13.51
CA GLY A 324 -9.87 -6.56 12.21
C GLY A 324 -9.05 -7.83 12.06
N GLU A 325 -8.18 -7.84 11.06
CA GLU A 325 -7.38 -8.98 10.65
C GLU A 325 -5.97 -8.54 10.28
N TYR A 326 -4.99 -9.41 10.54
CA TYR A 326 -3.63 -9.28 10.04
C TYR A 326 -3.42 -10.39 9.01
N ALA A 327 -3.20 -10.01 7.76
CA ALA A 327 -3.01 -10.92 6.65
C ALA A 327 -1.64 -10.71 6.00
N GLU A 328 -0.99 -11.79 5.57
CA GLU A 328 0.09 -11.67 4.60
C GLU A 328 -0.47 -11.14 3.29
N LEU A 329 0.32 -10.35 2.57
CA LEU A 329 -0.18 -9.68 1.37
C LEU A 329 -0.58 -10.68 0.28
N SER A 330 0.12 -11.81 0.17
CA SER A 330 -0.23 -12.91 -0.72
C SER A 330 -1.56 -13.62 -0.38
N GLU A 331 -2.07 -13.39 0.83
CA GLU A 331 -3.31 -13.98 1.35
C GLU A 331 -4.41 -12.93 1.55
N LEU A 332 -4.18 -11.68 1.13
CA LEU A 332 -5.15 -10.59 1.29
C LEU A 332 -6.43 -10.90 0.49
N ASP A 333 -7.58 -10.74 1.15
CA ASP A 333 -8.87 -10.86 0.49
C ASP A 333 -9.00 -9.78 -0.61
N PRO A 334 -9.24 -10.15 -1.87
CA PRO A 334 -9.43 -9.18 -2.95
C PRO A 334 -10.54 -8.16 -2.67
N ASN A 335 -11.57 -8.52 -1.89
CA ASN A 335 -12.64 -7.58 -1.51
C ASN A 335 -12.13 -6.45 -0.60
N VAL A 336 -11.10 -6.72 0.20
CA VAL A 336 -10.46 -5.68 1.02
C VAL A 336 -9.73 -4.71 0.11
N GLU A 337 -8.98 -5.24 -0.86
CA GLU A 337 -8.24 -4.44 -1.84
C GLU A 337 -9.17 -3.55 -2.68
N GLU A 338 -10.31 -4.07 -3.13
CA GLU A 338 -11.32 -3.29 -3.87
C GLU A 338 -11.84 -2.06 -3.11
N VAL A 339 -11.80 -2.08 -1.79
CA VAL A 339 -12.25 -0.96 -0.94
C VAL A 339 -11.11 0.02 -0.65
N ILE A 340 -9.91 -0.48 -0.35
CA ILE A 340 -8.79 0.38 0.08
C ILE A 340 -7.98 0.95 -1.08
N ASP A 341 -8.00 0.34 -2.27
CA ASP A 341 -7.27 0.82 -3.45
C ASP A 341 -7.83 2.16 -3.99
N PRO A 342 -9.17 2.34 -4.18
CA PRO A 342 -9.72 3.62 -4.68
C PRO A 342 -9.42 4.84 -3.80
N VAL A 343 -9.18 4.61 -2.50
CA VAL A 343 -8.83 5.65 -1.52
C VAL A 343 -7.31 5.78 -1.32
N GLY A 344 -6.51 5.05 -2.11
CA GLY A 344 -5.06 5.15 -2.13
C GLY A 344 -4.38 4.53 -0.90
N MET A 345 -4.99 3.52 -0.30
CA MET A 345 -4.47 2.78 0.85
C MET A 345 -3.93 1.38 0.47
N CYS A 346 -3.91 1.00 -0.81
CA CYS A 346 -3.28 -0.25 -1.26
C CYS A 346 -1.77 -0.07 -1.52
N MET A 347 -0.95 -1.03 -1.09
CA MET A 347 0.50 -1.04 -1.34
C MET A 347 0.86 -1.59 -2.73
N GLU A 348 0.14 -2.59 -3.24
CA GLU A 348 0.49 -3.28 -4.50
C GLU A 348 0.54 -2.35 -5.71
N ALA A 349 -0.38 -1.38 -5.77
CA ALA A 349 -0.40 -0.35 -6.80
C ALA A 349 0.91 0.45 -6.91
N THR A 350 1.76 0.42 -5.88
CA THR A 350 3.01 1.18 -5.79
C THR A 350 4.26 0.43 -6.26
N VAL A 351 4.16 -0.87 -6.62
CA VAL A 351 5.32 -1.74 -6.99
C VAL A 351 5.44 -1.94 -8.51
N LYS A 352 4.82 -1.06 -9.29
CA LYS A 352 4.86 -1.13 -10.75
C LYS A 352 6.29 -0.94 -11.27
N GLU A 353 6.59 -1.49 -12.44
CA GLU A 353 7.85 -1.21 -13.13
C GLU A 353 8.03 0.31 -13.29
N GLY A 354 9.25 0.79 -13.03
CA GLY A 354 9.56 2.23 -13.02
C GLY A 354 9.07 2.99 -11.78
N SER A 355 8.38 2.36 -10.83
CA SER A 355 8.07 2.98 -9.53
C SER A 355 9.32 3.15 -8.66
N VAL A 356 9.25 4.02 -7.66
CA VAL A 356 10.35 4.20 -6.69
C VAL A 356 10.62 2.89 -5.93
N MET A 357 9.59 2.11 -5.60
CA MET A 357 9.74 0.80 -4.95
C MET A 357 10.57 -0.16 -5.79
N HIS A 358 10.25 -0.26 -7.09
CA HIS A 358 11.00 -1.06 -8.04
C HIS A 358 12.44 -0.54 -8.20
N LEU A 359 12.61 0.74 -8.50
CA LEU A 359 13.90 1.32 -8.89
C LEU A 359 14.89 1.51 -7.73
N SER A 360 14.41 1.55 -6.49
CA SER A 360 15.26 1.58 -5.28
C SER A 360 15.59 0.19 -4.73
N GLY A 361 14.87 -0.83 -5.21
CA GLY A 361 14.95 -2.20 -4.72
C GLY A 361 14.15 -2.47 -3.43
N ALA A 362 13.39 -1.50 -2.91
CA ALA A 362 12.44 -1.77 -1.81
C ALA A 362 11.37 -2.83 -2.19
N GLY A 363 11.05 -2.94 -3.48
CA GLY A 363 10.12 -3.92 -4.05
C GLY A 363 10.66 -5.35 -4.21
N ARG A 364 11.93 -5.63 -3.86
CA ARG A 364 12.55 -6.96 -4.04
C ARG A 364 11.76 -8.10 -3.39
N GLY A 365 11.69 -9.25 -4.03
CA GLY A 365 11.00 -10.44 -3.52
C GLY A 365 9.50 -10.24 -3.27
N TRP A 366 8.85 -9.30 -3.95
CA TRP A 366 7.42 -9.06 -3.82
C TRP A 366 6.58 -10.31 -4.19
N PRO A 367 5.49 -10.64 -3.47
CA PRO A 367 4.94 -10.00 -2.27
C PRO A 367 5.45 -10.61 -0.95
N ALA A 368 6.52 -11.41 -0.95
CA ALA A 368 6.96 -12.15 0.23
C ALA A 368 7.34 -11.24 1.41
N ASP A 369 7.00 -11.66 2.64
CA ASP A 369 7.21 -10.92 3.89
C ASP A 369 6.52 -9.56 3.95
N ARG A 370 5.53 -9.31 3.09
CA ARG A 370 4.64 -8.14 3.18
C ARG A 370 3.36 -8.55 3.83
N ALA A 371 2.79 -7.65 4.61
CA ALA A 371 1.57 -7.91 5.34
C ALA A 371 0.78 -6.62 5.52
N VAL A 372 -0.48 -6.80 5.85
CA VAL A 372 -1.39 -5.72 6.14
C VAL A 372 -2.23 -6.10 7.35
N TRP A 373 -2.35 -5.18 8.29
CA TRP A 373 -3.44 -5.19 9.25
C TRP A 373 -4.51 -4.21 8.78
N TYR A 374 -5.77 -4.58 8.90
CA TYR A 374 -6.89 -3.69 8.65
C TYR A 374 -7.99 -3.93 9.68
N ASP A 375 -8.72 -2.89 10.06
CA ASP A 375 -9.88 -3.03 10.94
C ASP A 375 -11.11 -3.53 10.18
N LYS A 376 -12.19 -3.86 10.90
CA LYS A 376 -13.40 -4.45 10.28
C LYS A 376 -14.12 -3.50 9.32
N THR A 377 -13.94 -2.20 9.53
CA THR A 377 -14.58 -1.14 8.74
C THR A 377 -13.72 -0.64 7.59
N LEU A 378 -12.49 -1.16 7.46
CA LEU A 378 -11.50 -0.75 6.46
C LEU A 378 -11.18 0.76 6.51
N THR A 379 -11.31 1.35 7.69
CA THR A 379 -10.98 2.76 7.95
C THR A 379 -9.57 2.91 8.49
N SER A 380 -9.01 1.87 9.13
CA SER A 380 -7.62 1.84 9.57
C SER A 380 -6.87 0.71 8.89
N VAL A 381 -5.73 1.03 8.27
CA VAL A 381 -4.85 0.06 7.61
C VAL A 381 -3.40 0.31 8.02
N VAL A 382 -2.69 -0.75 8.38
CA VAL A 382 -1.26 -0.72 8.67
C VAL A 382 -0.56 -1.70 7.75
N HIS A 383 0.20 -1.15 6.82
CA HIS A 383 1.00 -1.90 5.87
C HIS A 383 2.40 -2.17 6.40
N VAL A 384 2.94 -3.35 6.13
CA VAL A 384 4.25 -3.82 6.60
C VAL A 384 5.17 -4.13 5.41
N ASN A 385 6.42 -3.66 5.48
CA ASN A 385 7.49 -3.89 4.50
C ASN A 385 7.19 -3.34 3.08
N GLY A 386 6.65 -2.12 3.03
CA GLY A 386 6.53 -1.34 1.79
C GLY A 386 7.78 -0.52 1.49
N LEU A 387 7.61 0.75 1.11
CA LEU A 387 8.72 1.68 0.91
C LEU A 387 9.41 2.03 2.24
N ASP A 388 8.65 1.99 3.32
CA ASP A 388 9.11 2.03 4.72
C ASP A 388 8.63 0.75 5.45
N HIS A 389 9.13 0.48 6.66
CA HIS A 389 8.72 -0.71 7.41
C HIS A 389 7.24 -0.72 7.72
N LEU A 390 6.68 0.45 8.03
CA LEU A 390 5.28 0.64 8.40
C LEU A 390 4.70 1.86 7.71
N SER A 391 3.54 1.67 7.06
CA SER A 391 2.68 2.75 6.62
C SER A 391 1.35 2.65 7.37
N ILE A 392 1.14 3.56 8.31
CA ILE A 392 -0.07 3.65 9.14
C ILE A 392 -1.02 4.61 8.46
N MET A 393 -2.20 4.14 8.08
CA MET A 393 -3.17 4.94 7.32
C MET A 393 -4.54 4.86 7.98
N VAL A 394 -5.20 6.01 8.11
CA VAL A 394 -6.59 6.14 8.51
C VAL A 394 -7.34 6.88 7.41
N HIS A 395 -8.49 6.36 7.00
CA HIS A 395 -9.38 6.97 6.05
C HIS A 395 -10.81 6.92 6.58
N ASN A 396 -11.41 8.09 6.74
CA ASN A 396 -12.82 8.23 7.06
C ASN A 396 -13.54 8.81 5.84
N ALA A 397 -14.66 8.21 5.45
CA ALA A 397 -15.51 8.68 4.35
C ALA A 397 -16.56 9.70 4.81
N ASP A 398 -16.14 10.59 5.71
CA ASP A 398 -16.92 11.68 6.30
C ASP A 398 -15.98 12.83 6.71
N GLY A 399 -16.55 13.90 7.27
CA GLY A 399 -15.80 15.05 7.77
C GLY A 399 -15.43 14.99 9.25
N ASP A 400 -15.46 13.81 9.89
CA ASP A 400 -15.10 13.67 11.31
C ASP A 400 -13.57 13.71 11.52
N VAL A 401 -13.02 14.94 11.50
CA VAL A 401 -11.58 15.20 11.71
C VAL A 401 -11.11 14.70 13.07
N VAL A 402 -11.95 14.84 14.09
CA VAL A 402 -11.61 14.45 15.47
C VAL A 402 -11.57 12.94 15.59
N GLY A 403 -12.60 12.24 15.11
CA GLY A 403 -12.64 10.79 15.10
C GLY A 403 -11.53 10.16 14.27
N ALA A 404 -11.19 10.75 13.11
CA ALA A 404 -10.03 10.31 12.31
C ALA A 404 -8.72 10.42 13.11
N TRP A 405 -8.51 11.54 13.83
CA TRP A 405 -7.34 11.74 14.68
C TRP A 405 -7.31 10.78 15.87
N GLU A 406 -8.44 10.61 16.55
CA GLU A 406 -8.58 9.69 17.69
C GLU A 406 -8.23 8.26 17.30
N ASN A 407 -8.73 7.81 16.16
CA ASN A 407 -8.44 6.50 15.61
C ASN A 407 -6.94 6.36 15.27
N PHE A 408 -6.35 7.36 14.61
CA PHE A 408 -4.93 7.37 14.30
C PHE A 408 -4.05 7.29 15.55
N VAL A 409 -4.30 8.12 16.56
CA VAL A 409 -3.55 8.12 17.84
C VAL A 409 -3.67 6.76 18.53
N ARG A 410 -4.85 6.14 18.49
CA ARG A 410 -5.08 4.82 19.08
C ARG A 410 -4.30 3.72 18.37
N VAL A 411 -4.32 3.68 17.03
CA VAL A 411 -3.53 2.73 16.23
C VAL A 411 -2.04 2.94 16.47
N TYR A 412 -1.58 4.19 16.42
CA TYR A 412 -0.20 4.58 16.65
C TYR A 412 0.32 4.14 18.02
N GLY A 413 -0.40 4.49 19.09
CA GLY A 413 0.02 4.19 20.46
C GLY A 413 0.05 2.68 20.77
N LEU A 414 -0.84 1.90 20.15
CA LEU A 414 -0.82 0.43 20.27
C LEU A 414 0.41 -0.18 19.58
N LEU A 415 0.77 0.30 18.40
CA LEU A 415 1.98 -0.14 17.69
C LEU A 415 3.24 0.23 18.48
N GLU A 416 3.33 1.47 18.94
CA GLU A 416 4.47 1.98 19.70
C GLU A 416 4.69 1.17 20.99
N SER A 417 3.64 1.05 21.82
CA SER A 417 3.69 0.26 23.06
C SER A 417 4.04 -1.20 22.81
N SER A 418 3.55 -1.77 21.71
CA SER A 418 3.84 -3.16 21.36
C SER A 418 5.28 -3.34 20.90
N LEU A 419 5.84 -2.42 20.12
CA LEU A 419 7.25 -2.45 19.74
C LEU A 419 8.16 -2.32 20.96
N GLU A 420 7.82 -1.46 21.91
CA GLU A 420 8.57 -1.30 23.16
C GLU A 420 8.66 -2.61 23.96
N SER A 421 7.58 -3.40 23.99
CA SER A 421 7.58 -4.73 24.63
C SER A 421 8.56 -5.72 23.97
N HIS A 422 8.89 -5.50 22.68
CA HIS A 422 9.92 -6.23 21.93
C HIS A 422 11.29 -5.55 21.97
N ARG A 423 11.48 -4.54 22.82
CA ARG A 423 12.70 -3.71 22.94
C ARG A 423 13.08 -3.02 21.62
N ARG A 424 12.07 -2.67 20.84
CA ARG A 424 12.18 -1.88 19.61
C ARG A 424 11.40 -0.59 19.79
N LYS A 425 11.67 0.39 18.93
CA LYS A 425 10.93 1.65 18.85
C LYS A 425 10.90 2.12 17.40
N PHE A 426 10.11 3.15 17.12
CA PHE A 426 10.24 3.84 15.85
C PHE A 426 11.62 4.52 15.74
N SER A 427 12.27 4.39 14.59
CA SER A 427 13.58 5.01 14.36
C SER A 427 13.43 6.50 14.11
N SER A 428 14.29 7.29 14.74
CA SER A 428 14.27 8.75 14.64
C SER A 428 15.67 9.33 14.78
N HIS A 429 15.96 10.38 14.03
CA HIS A 429 17.15 11.19 14.13
C HIS A 429 16.80 12.58 14.70
N HIS A 430 17.63 13.10 15.61
CA HIS A 430 17.37 14.35 16.33
C HIS A 430 17.14 15.58 15.41
N ALA A 431 17.85 15.67 14.28
CA ALA A 431 17.70 16.76 13.32
C ALA A 431 16.67 16.47 12.21
N PHE A 432 16.55 15.20 11.79
CA PHE A 432 15.77 14.81 10.61
C PHE A 432 14.41 14.19 10.95
N GLY A 433 14.08 14.04 12.25
CA GLY A 433 12.84 13.41 12.70
C GLY A 433 12.80 11.91 12.44
N PHE A 434 11.63 11.35 12.17
CA PHE A 434 11.50 9.92 11.86
C PHE A 434 12.32 9.55 10.63
N LEU A 435 13.00 8.41 10.70
CA LEU A 435 13.81 7.90 9.62
C LEU A 435 12.91 7.22 8.57
N THR A 436 12.95 7.71 7.33
CA THR A 436 12.17 7.19 6.20
C THR A 436 13.06 7.00 4.98
N SER A 437 12.67 6.11 4.06
CA SER A 437 13.39 5.91 2.79
C SER A 437 13.29 7.12 1.86
N ASP A 438 12.16 7.84 1.88
CA ASP A 438 11.98 9.08 1.11
C ASP A 438 12.40 10.32 1.93
N PRO A 439 13.40 11.11 1.48
CA PRO A 439 13.75 12.39 2.09
C PRO A 439 12.59 13.40 2.15
N GLY A 440 11.60 13.28 1.27
CA GLY A 440 10.38 14.10 1.27
C GLY A 440 9.52 13.91 2.52
N MET A 441 9.70 12.79 3.23
CA MET A 441 8.95 12.45 4.44
C MET A 441 9.71 12.74 5.74
N MET A 442 10.92 13.32 5.68
CA MET A 442 11.69 13.69 6.89
C MET A 442 10.90 14.64 7.81
N GLY A 443 11.14 14.55 9.12
CA GLY A 443 10.43 15.28 10.16
C GLY A 443 9.42 14.39 10.89
N CYS A 444 8.16 14.79 10.97
CA CYS A 444 7.10 13.98 11.58
C CYS A 444 6.70 12.75 10.74
N ALA A 445 7.12 12.70 9.47
CA ALA A 445 6.74 11.65 8.52
C ALA A 445 5.22 11.35 8.53
N PHE A 446 4.42 12.39 8.72
CA PHE A 446 2.97 12.34 8.82
C PHE A 446 2.35 13.34 7.84
N THR A 447 1.35 12.88 7.10
CA THR A 447 0.57 13.73 6.20
C THR A 447 -0.91 13.57 6.50
N ALA A 448 -1.65 14.64 6.30
CA ALA A 448 -3.09 14.68 6.42
C ALA A 448 -3.68 15.37 5.20
N SER A 449 -4.78 14.83 4.69
CA SER A 449 -5.55 15.46 3.62
C SER A 449 -7.05 15.29 3.84
N CYS A 450 -7.82 16.20 3.27
CA CYS A 450 -9.26 16.07 3.15
C CYS A 450 -9.74 16.46 1.75
N LEU A 451 -10.86 15.87 1.34
CA LEU A 451 -11.55 16.20 0.10
C LEU A 451 -12.81 17.01 0.42
N LEU A 452 -12.88 18.23 -0.13
CA LEU A 452 -13.99 19.16 0.05
C LEU A 452 -14.80 19.30 -1.23
N ARG A 453 -16.12 19.36 -1.09
CA ARG A 453 -17.03 19.79 -2.14
C ARG A 453 -17.14 21.32 -2.15
N VAL A 454 -16.79 21.92 -3.28
CA VAL A 454 -16.84 23.38 -3.47
C VAL A 454 -17.61 23.71 -4.75
N PRO A 455 -18.62 24.58 -4.72
CA PRO A 455 -19.29 25.09 -5.90
C PRO A 455 -18.32 25.69 -6.94
N ILE A 456 -18.59 25.44 -8.21
CA ILE A 456 -17.72 25.81 -9.35
C ILE A 456 -17.59 27.32 -9.55
N ASP A 457 -18.54 28.10 -9.02
CA ASP A 457 -18.57 29.56 -9.07
C ASP A 457 -17.59 30.23 -8.10
N ILE A 458 -17.11 29.50 -7.08
CA ILE A 458 -16.05 29.98 -6.19
C ILE A 458 -14.71 29.95 -6.93
N LEU A 459 -14.02 31.09 -6.94
CA LEU A 459 -12.78 31.23 -7.69
C LEU A 459 -11.68 30.35 -7.09
N ALA A 460 -10.96 29.65 -7.95
CA ALA A 460 -9.84 28.78 -7.58
C ALA A 460 -8.80 29.49 -6.68
N ASP A 461 -8.52 30.77 -6.93
CA ASP A 461 -7.56 31.54 -6.14
C ASP A 461 -8.06 31.83 -4.72
N GLN A 462 -9.39 31.96 -4.52
CA GLN A 462 -9.97 32.13 -3.18
C GLN A 462 -9.78 30.84 -2.37
N VAL A 463 -10.16 29.69 -2.94
CA VAL A 463 -10.01 28.37 -2.28
C VAL A 463 -8.55 28.09 -1.94
N LYS A 464 -7.63 28.32 -2.89
CA LYS A 464 -6.19 28.14 -2.66
C LYS A 464 -5.66 29.07 -1.57
N SER A 465 -6.14 30.32 -1.53
CA SER A 465 -5.69 31.30 -0.53
C SER A 465 -6.01 30.85 0.90
N CYS A 466 -7.15 30.20 1.14
CA CYS A 466 -7.53 29.67 2.44
C CYS A 466 -6.51 28.64 2.96
N GLY A 467 -6.19 27.62 2.17
CA GLY A 467 -5.21 26.62 2.60
C GLY A 467 -3.77 27.13 2.64
N HIS A 468 -3.36 28.01 1.71
CA HIS A 468 -2.00 28.56 1.70
C HIS A 468 -1.65 29.36 2.97
N LYS A 469 -2.62 30.03 3.60
CA LYS A 469 -2.42 30.75 4.88
C LYS A 469 -1.93 29.83 6.00
N PHE A 470 -2.37 28.58 6.01
CA PHE A 470 -2.00 27.56 7.00
C PHE A 470 -0.88 26.63 6.51
N GLY A 471 -0.20 26.98 5.42
CA GLY A 471 0.87 26.15 4.86
C GLY A 471 0.37 24.83 4.24
N MET A 472 -0.91 24.76 3.85
CA MET A 472 -1.50 23.59 3.19
C MET A 472 -1.37 23.72 1.67
N ARG A 473 -1.25 22.58 0.99
CA ARG A 473 -1.39 22.46 -0.46
C ARG A 473 -2.87 22.33 -0.79
N VAL A 474 -3.33 23.07 -1.79
CA VAL A 474 -4.72 23.05 -2.24
C VAL A 474 -4.76 22.82 -3.74
N VAL A 475 -5.30 21.68 -4.16
CA VAL A 475 -5.38 21.28 -5.57
C VAL A 475 -6.79 20.83 -5.91
N ARG A 476 -7.22 21.14 -7.14
CA ARG A 476 -8.46 20.59 -7.67
C ARG A 476 -8.23 19.11 -7.97
N ALA A 477 -9.11 18.24 -7.50
CA ALA A 477 -9.07 16.82 -7.83
C ALA A 477 -9.29 16.62 -9.34
N PRO A 478 -8.77 15.52 -9.94
CA PRO A 478 -8.94 15.27 -11.37
C PRO A 478 -10.43 15.13 -11.76
N ASP A 479 -10.73 15.37 -13.05
CA ASP A 479 -12.11 15.57 -13.53
C ASP A 479 -13.04 14.35 -13.40
N ASP A 480 -12.48 13.14 -13.25
CA ASP A 480 -13.19 11.88 -12.98
C ASP A 480 -13.82 11.82 -11.58
N LYS A 481 -13.42 12.73 -10.69
CA LYS A 481 -14.03 12.94 -9.36
C LYS A 481 -15.06 14.08 -9.36
N GLN A 482 -15.50 14.61 -10.50
CA GLN A 482 -16.54 15.65 -10.52
C GLN A 482 -17.93 15.05 -10.27
N GLU A 483 -18.64 15.61 -9.28
CA GLU A 483 -20.07 15.38 -9.13
C GLU A 483 -20.84 16.29 -10.09
N GLY A 484 -21.88 15.73 -10.73
CA GLY A 484 -22.81 16.54 -11.51
C GLY A 484 -23.44 17.64 -10.65
N GLY A 485 -23.84 18.75 -11.27
CA GLY A 485 -24.53 19.84 -10.56
C GLY A 485 -23.67 21.06 -10.19
N GLY A 486 -22.49 21.23 -10.81
CA GLY A 486 -21.67 22.43 -10.60
C GLY A 486 -20.84 22.40 -9.32
N ILE A 487 -20.55 21.22 -8.78
CA ILE A 487 -19.64 21.02 -7.64
C ILE A 487 -18.29 20.54 -8.16
N VAL A 488 -17.22 21.04 -7.57
CA VAL A 488 -15.84 20.68 -7.84
C VAL A 488 -15.22 20.15 -6.56
N ILE A 489 -14.48 19.04 -6.68
CA ILE A 489 -13.76 18.46 -5.55
C ILE A 489 -12.37 19.10 -5.44
N TRP A 490 -12.04 19.54 -4.24
CA TRP A 490 -10.74 20.09 -3.87
C TRP A 490 -10.08 19.22 -2.82
N GLU A 491 -8.82 18.89 -3.03
CA GLU A 491 -7.97 18.26 -2.04
C GLU A 491 -7.16 19.34 -1.31
N VAL A 492 -7.29 19.34 0.02
CA VAL A 492 -6.45 20.13 0.92
C VAL A 492 -5.55 19.16 1.65
N SER A 493 -4.23 19.32 1.53
CA SER A 493 -3.26 18.39 2.09
C SER A 493 -2.07 19.10 2.73
N SER A 494 -1.41 18.46 3.68
CA SER A 494 -0.15 18.95 4.25
C SER A 494 0.90 19.20 3.15
N LYS A 495 1.60 20.33 3.19
CA LYS A 495 2.64 20.67 2.20
C LYS A 495 3.99 20.01 2.48
N GLY A 496 4.28 19.71 3.73
CA GLY A 496 5.54 19.09 4.14
C GLY A 496 5.46 18.61 5.58
N THR A 497 6.48 17.86 6.00
CA THR A 497 6.51 17.10 7.26
C THR A 497 7.61 17.60 8.22
N ALA A 498 8.46 18.53 7.79
CA ALA A 498 9.61 18.97 8.56
C ALA A 498 9.33 20.18 9.45
N ASP A 499 9.77 20.07 10.71
CA ASP A 499 9.68 21.17 11.71
C ASP A 499 8.24 21.67 11.88
N ILE A 500 7.34 20.70 11.88
CA ILE A 500 5.92 20.79 12.23
C ILE A 500 5.57 19.47 12.92
N THR A 501 4.70 19.52 13.94
CA THR A 501 4.23 18.32 14.64
C THR A 501 3.02 17.72 13.93
N GLU A 502 2.71 16.45 14.22
CA GLU A 502 1.53 15.78 13.70
C GLU A 502 0.24 16.52 14.11
N ALA A 503 0.12 16.89 15.40
CA ALA A 503 -0.99 17.69 15.90
C ALA A 503 -1.13 19.05 15.20
N ALA A 504 -0.02 19.74 14.91
CA ALA A 504 -0.05 21.02 14.20
C ALA A 504 -0.49 20.86 12.73
N ILE A 505 -0.13 19.75 12.07
CA ILE A 505 -0.67 19.43 10.73
C ILE A 505 -2.19 19.26 10.79
N MET A 506 -2.71 18.54 11.79
CA MET A 506 -4.15 18.37 11.97
C MET A 506 -4.87 19.69 12.22
N GLN A 507 -4.29 20.56 13.08
CA GLN A 507 -4.82 21.89 13.33
C GLN A 507 -4.88 22.74 12.05
N ASN A 508 -3.80 22.74 11.27
CA ASN A 508 -3.73 23.49 10.01
C ASN A 508 -4.75 22.97 8.98
N LEU A 509 -4.97 21.65 8.91
CA LEU A 509 -5.98 21.05 8.05
C LEU A 509 -7.39 21.50 8.44
N ALA A 510 -7.74 21.40 9.73
CA ALA A 510 -9.05 21.81 10.23
C ALA A 510 -9.31 23.31 9.97
N GLN A 511 -8.33 24.17 10.23
CA GLN A 511 -8.45 25.62 10.00
C GLN A 511 -8.56 25.96 8.50
N ALA A 512 -7.76 25.32 7.64
CA ALA A 512 -7.84 25.50 6.20
C ALA A 512 -9.20 25.07 5.65
N ALA A 513 -9.71 23.93 6.10
CA ALA A 513 -11.02 23.44 5.71
C ALA A 513 -12.13 24.40 6.18
N ALA A 514 -12.09 24.84 7.45
CA ALA A 514 -13.08 25.78 7.99
C ALA A 514 -13.11 27.11 7.20
N GLU A 515 -11.95 27.67 6.84
CA GLU A 515 -11.91 28.88 6.00
C GLU A 515 -12.49 28.66 4.59
N ILE A 516 -12.26 27.48 3.98
CA ILE A 516 -12.85 27.17 2.68
C ILE A 516 -14.37 27.06 2.80
N VAL A 517 -14.86 26.43 3.88
CA VAL A 517 -16.30 26.29 4.10
C VAL A 517 -16.98 27.64 4.31
N GLN A 518 -16.31 28.62 4.93
CA GLN A 518 -16.83 29.99 5.04
C GLN A 518 -17.01 30.71 3.69
N LEU A 519 -16.36 30.25 2.61
CA LEU A 519 -16.59 30.79 1.26
C LEU A 519 -17.86 30.24 0.62
N LEU A 520 -18.41 29.14 1.14
CA LEU A 520 -19.55 28.46 0.54
C LEU A 520 -20.83 29.25 0.79
N PRO A 521 -21.76 29.31 -0.17
CA PRO A 521 -23.09 29.82 0.09
C PRO A 521 -23.72 28.98 1.21
N GLN A 522 -24.29 29.66 2.21
CA GLN A 522 -25.12 29.03 3.23
C GLN A 522 -26.32 28.39 2.51
N ASP A 523 -26.66 27.14 2.85
CA ASP A 523 -27.83 26.49 2.25
C ASP A 523 -29.07 27.37 2.51
N PRO A 524 -29.90 27.65 1.50
CA PRO A 524 -31.15 28.34 1.73
C PRO A 524 -32.13 27.37 2.38
N GLN A 525 -32.12 27.27 3.71
CA GLN A 525 -33.23 26.72 4.47
C GLN A 525 -33.62 27.66 5.61
N GLU A 526 -34.93 27.90 5.69
CA GLU A 526 -35.69 28.69 6.69
C GLU A 526 -35.89 30.20 6.40
N GLU A 527 -36.46 30.54 5.24
CA GLU A 527 -37.33 31.74 5.07
C GLU A 527 -38.75 31.34 4.58
N GLU A 528 -39.25 30.17 5.00
CA GLU A 528 -40.67 29.82 4.89
C GLU A 528 -41.22 29.56 6.30
N ASP A 529 -41.39 30.61 7.10
CA ASP A 529 -42.40 30.72 8.17
C ASP A 529 -42.37 32.15 8.78
N GLU A 530 -42.88 33.14 8.04
CA GLU A 530 -43.42 34.41 8.61
C GLU A 530 -44.79 34.76 8.00
#